data_AF-A0A2I0NL53-F1
#
_entry.id   AF-A0A2I0NL53-F1
#
_cell.length_a   1.000
_cell.length_b   1.000
_cell.length_c   1.000
_cell.angle_alpha   90.00
_cell.angle_beta   90.00
_cell.angle_gamma   90.00
#
_symmetry.space_group_name_H-M   'P 1'
#
loop_
_entity.id
_entity.type
_entity.pdbx_description
1 polymer ?
#
loop_
_entity_poly.entity_id
_entity_poly.type
_entity_poly.pdbx_seq_one_letter_code
_entity_poly.pdbx_strand_id
1 'polypeptide(L)'
;MPPYHLIDPTRMLVELSYTLIVVFICFSIYYKTREIYGLTKYEGIKYFRITFIFFGLAFLFRFISIFVMLMGMTFDIEISRYLFRIFPLVFNGYFSTMAILSLTYSMVWKELQIKHMLIVSNVIAIIISGIAFFSRSSYLLIEAQAVLLIFTVIMALFAYSRSKKISQIFILYVLFFLFWIVNLLALGPRRFIPFEIQTAFQIISIAVIGIIYVKVTRWTK
;
A
#
# COMPACT_ATOMS: atom_id res chain seq x y z
N MET A 1 10.00 9.03 -27.77
CA MET A 1 8.98 9.74 -26.95
C MET A 1 7.67 9.00 -27.12
N PRO A 2 6.98 8.56 -26.07
CA PRO A 2 5.62 8.03 -26.24
C PRO A 2 4.70 9.19 -26.68
N PRO A 3 3.79 8.96 -27.63
CA PRO A 3 2.93 10.02 -28.15
C PRO A 3 2.03 10.60 -27.06
N TYR A 4 1.92 11.93 -27.01
CA TYR A 4 1.09 12.70 -26.06
C TYR A 4 -0.41 12.34 -26.13
N HIS A 5 -0.86 11.62 -27.16
CA HIS A 5 -2.21 11.08 -27.29
C HIS A 5 -2.60 9.99 -26.26
N LEU A 6 -1.70 9.58 -25.35
CA LEU A 6 -1.94 8.49 -24.40
C LEU A 6 -2.37 8.94 -22.99
N ILE A 7 -2.53 10.24 -22.75
CA ILE A 7 -2.95 10.77 -21.45
C ILE A 7 -4.39 11.24 -21.55
N ASP A 8 -5.31 10.31 -21.30
CA ASP A 8 -6.74 10.59 -21.23
C ASP A 8 -7.08 11.22 -19.86
N PRO A 9 -7.62 12.46 -19.83
CA PRO A 9 -7.99 13.13 -18.58
C PRO A 9 -9.04 12.33 -17.79
N THR A 10 -9.92 11.60 -18.47
CA THR A 10 -10.92 10.73 -17.85
C THR A 10 -10.24 9.65 -17.00
N ARG A 11 -9.20 9.02 -17.56
CA ARG A 11 -8.42 7.99 -16.87
C ARG A 11 -7.70 8.54 -15.64
N MET A 12 -7.13 9.74 -15.75
CA MET A 12 -6.47 10.39 -14.60
C MET A 12 -7.47 10.71 -13.49
N LEU A 13 -8.67 11.17 -13.84
CA LEU A 13 -9.74 11.43 -12.89
C LEU A 13 -10.20 10.16 -12.16
N VAL A 14 -10.33 9.04 -12.89
CA VAL A 14 -10.66 7.73 -12.30
C VAL A 14 -9.56 7.29 -11.34
N GLU A 15 -8.28 7.40 -11.70
CA GLU A 15 -7.16 7.04 -10.82
C GLU A 15 -7.08 7.95 -9.58
N LEU A 16 -7.38 9.25 -9.75
CA LEU A 16 -7.40 10.23 -8.67
C LEU A 16 -8.53 9.97 -7.68
N SER A 17 -9.74 9.70 -8.16
CA SER A 17 -10.88 9.34 -7.31
C SER A 17 -10.64 8.01 -6.59
N TYR A 18 -10.12 7.00 -7.27
CA TYR A 18 -9.73 5.72 -6.67
C TYR A 18 -8.72 5.90 -5.54
N THR A 19 -7.63 6.64 -5.77
CA THR A 19 -6.59 6.85 -4.75
C THR A 19 -7.14 7.61 -3.55
N LEU A 20 -7.97 8.63 -3.78
CA LEU A 20 -8.63 9.38 -2.71
C LEU A 20 -9.53 8.49 -1.83
N ILE A 21 -10.35 7.64 -2.45
CA ILE A 21 -11.21 6.68 -1.72
C ILE A 21 -10.37 5.75 -0.84
N VAL A 22 -9.29 5.18 -1.39
CA VAL A 22 -8.40 4.28 -0.63
C VAL A 22 -7.74 5.01 0.54
N VAL A 23 -7.26 6.25 0.35
CA VAL A 23 -6.69 7.08 1.42
C VAL A 23 -7.70 7.25 2.56
N PHE A 24 -8.92 7.68 2.25
CA PHE A 24 -9.96 7.88 3.27
C PHE A 24 -10.26 6.58 4.03
N ILE A 25 -10.46 5.46 3.33
CA ILE A 25 -10.74 4.17 3.99
C ILE A 25 -9.58 3.73 4.89
N CYS A 26 -8.33 3.91 4.45
CA CYS A 26 -7.15 3.57 5.26
C CYS A 26 -7.09 4.37 6.56
N PHE A 27 -7.33 5.68 6.49
CA PHE A 27 -7.38 6.53 7.68
C PHE A 27 -8.55 6.15 8.59
N SER A 28 -9.73 5.84 8.04
CA SER A 28 -10.86 5.35 8.83
C SER A 28 -10.55 4.04 9.57
N ILE A 29 -9.89 3.08 8.91
CA ILE A 29 -9.43 1.84 9.55
C ILE A 29 -8.40 2.13 10.65
N TYR A 30 -7.46 3.05 10.41
CA TYR A 30 -6.47 3.47 11.41
C TYR A 30 -7.14 4.03 12.68
N TYR A 31 -8.11 4.93 12.55
CA TYR A 31 -8.82 5.50 13.70
C TYR A 31 -9.60 4.43 14.47
N LYS A 32 -10.30 3.53 13.78
CA LYS A 32 -11.04 2.44 14.42
C LYS A 32 -10.13 1.44 15.14
N THR A 33 -9.02 1.05 14.52
CA THR A 33 -8.05 0.14 15.15
C THR A 33 -7.30 0.79 16.33
N ARG A 34 -7.22 2.13 16.38
CA ARG A 34 -6.67 2.85 17.55
C ARG A 34 -7.52 2.65 18.79
N GLU A 35 -8.84 2.68 18.67
CA GLU A 35 -9.78 2.41 19.77
C GLU A 35 -9.57 0.98 20.32
N ILE A 36 -9.53 -0.02 19.42
CA ILE A 36 -9.30 -1.44 19.78
C ILE A 36 -7.96 -1.65 20.49
N TYR A 37 -6.91 -0.99 20.00
CA TYR A 37 -5.58 -1.08 20.60
C TYR A 37 -5.55 -0.52 22.03
N GLY A 38 -6.28 0.58 22.28
CA GLY A 38 -6.39 1.18 23.61
C GLY A 38 -6.94 0.21 24.66
N LEU A 39 -7.89 -0.64 24.25
CA LEU A 39 -8.54 -1.63 25.11
C LEU A 39 -7.70 -2.90 25.31
N THR A 40 -7.10 -3.42 24.23
CA THR A 40 -6.42 -4.72 24.24
C THR A 40 -4.94 -4.67 24.58
N LYS A 41 -4.27 -3.54 24.32
CA LYS A 41 -2.80 -3.36 24.44
C LYS A 41 -1.96 -4.45 23.73
N TYR A 42 -2.53 -5.09 22.71
CA TYR A 42 -1.86 -6.18 21.99
C TYR A 42 -0.94 -5.65 20.89
N GLU A 43 0.37 -5.95 20.97
CA GLU A 43 1.38 -5.42 20.06
C GLU A 43 1.11 -5.76 18.58
N GLY A 44 0.55 -6.93 18.26
CA GLY A 44 0.19 -7.24 16.87
C GLY A 44 -0.78 -6.20 16.26
N ILE A 45 -1.76 -5.72 17.03
CA ILE A 45 -2.75 -4.72 16.57
C ILE A 45 -2.07 -3.35 16.35
N LYS A 46 -1.04 -3.03 17.13
CA LYS A 46 -0.24 -1.82 16.94
C LYS A 46 0.36 -1.77 15.54
N TYR A 47 1.01 -2.85 15.11
CA TYR A 47 1.65 -2.94 13.79
C TYR A 47 0.63 -3.09 12.65
N PHE A 48 -0.51 -3.72 12.92
CA PHE A 48 -1.64 -3.75 11.98
C PHE A 48 -2.14 -2.33 11.70
N ARG A 49 -2.37 -1.54 12.74
CA ARG A 49 -2.74 -0.11 12.62
C ARG A 49 -1.66 0.69 11.87
N ILE A 50 -0.39 0.48 12.20
CA ILE A 50 0.75 1.15 11.55
C ILE A 50 0.80 0.82 10.03
N THR A 51 0.36 -0.38 9.65
CA THR A 51 0.26 -0.76 8.23
C THR A 51 -0.69 0.17 7.46
N PHE A 52 -1.90 0.43 7.99
CA PHE A 52 -2.87 1.27 7.29
C PHE A 52 -2.45 2.73 7.18
N ILE A 53 -1.77 3.29 8.18
CA ILE A 53 -1.26 4.67 8.09
C ILE A 53 -0.18 4.78 7.01
N PHE A 54 0.78 3.86 6.99
CA PHE A 54 1.82 3.89 5.95
C PHE A 54 1.25 3.59 4.56
N PHE A 55 0.29 2.67 4.47
CA PHE A 55 -0.37 2.39 3.21
C PHE A 55 -1.20 3.58 2.70
N GLY A 56 -1.95 4.23 3.58
CA GLY A 56 -2.69 5.46 3.28
C GLY A 56 -1.75 6.59 2.83
N LEU A 57 -0.60 6.75 3.50
CA LEU A 57 0.43 7.71 3.08
C LEU A 57 1.00 7.37 1.70
N ALA A 58 1.32 6.11 1.41
CA ALA A 58 1.79 5.70 0.08
C ALA A 58 0.80 6.11 -1.03
N PHE A 59 -0.50 5.90 -0.79
CA PHE A 59 -1.56 6.33 -1.69
C PHE A 59 -1.75 7.85 -1.75
N LEU A 60 -1.52 8.57 -0.66
CA LEU A 60 -1.54 10.03 -0.64
C LEU A 60 -0.43 10.61 -1.52
N PHE A 61 0.80 10.08 -1.45
CA PHE A 61 1.89 10.51 -2.35
C PHE A 61 1.59 10.17 -3.81
N ARG A 62 0.91 9.05 -4.08
CA ARG A 62 0.42 8.74 -5.43
C ARG A 62 -0.63 9.75 -5.90
N PHE A 63 -1.60 10.08 -5.05
CA PHE A 63 -2.61 11.11 -5.33
C PHE A 63 -1.94 12.44 -5.68
N ILE A 64 -0.97 12.90 -4.86
CA ILE A 64 -0.21 14.12 -5.12
C ILE A 64 0.52 14.05 -6.47
N SER A 65 1.12 12.90 -6.80
CA SER A 65 1.80 12.70 -8.09
C SER A 65 0.86 12.86 -9.28
N ILE A 66 -0.34 12.26 -9.22
CA ILE A 66 -1.34 12.33 -10.30
C ILE A 66 -1.90 13.75 -10.39
N PHE A 67 -2.20 14.36 -9.23
CA PHE A 67 -2.73 15.71 -9.16
C PHE A 67 -1.77 16.73 -9.77
N VAL A 68 -0.47 16.67 -9.45
CA VAL A 68 0.52 17.56 -10.04
C VAL A 68 0.65 17.33 -11.55
N MET A 69 0.61 16.06 -11.99
CA MET A 69 0.64 15.75 -13.42
C MET A 69 -0.55 16.37 -14.16
N LEU A 70 -1.74 16.36 -13.55
CA LEU A 70 -2.94 17.00 -14.09
C LEU A 70 -2.80 18.53 -14.12
N MET A 71 -2.35 19.14 -13.02
CA MET A 71 -2.10 20.59 -12.94
C MET A 71 -1.12 21.07 -14.00
N GLY A 72 -0.03 20.32 -14.24
CA GLY A 72 0.96 20.65 -15.26
C GLY A 72 0.41 20.59 -16.69
N MET A 73 -0.65 19.81 -16.94
CA MET A 73 -1.33 19.78 -18.25
C MET A 73 -2.38 20.87 -18.40
N THR A 74 -3.06 21.25 -17.32
CA THR A 74 -4.15 22.24 -17.38
C THR A 74 -3.64 23.67 -17.38
N PHE A 75 -2.56 23.94 -16.66
CA PHE A 75 -2.07 25.30 -16.42
C PHE A 75 -0.74 25.61 -17.11
N ASP A 76 -0.22 24.70 -17.95
CA ASP A 76 1.07 24.80 -18.64
C ASP A 76 2.25 25.21 -17.73
N ILE A 77 2.18 24.84 -16.44
CA ILE A 77 3.21 25.18 -15.47
C ILE A 77 4.43 24.30 -15.73
N GLU A 78 5.53 24.91 -16.20
CA GLU A 78 6.84 24.26 -16.37
C GLU A 78 7.53 24.03 -15.01
N ILE A 79 6.88 23.25 -14.16
CA ILE A 79 7.49 22.71 -12.95
C ILE A 79 8.59 21.71 -13.36
N SER A 80 9.71 21.68 -12.60
CA SER A 80 10.80 20.72 -12.79
C SER A 80 10.27 19.28 -12.80
N ARG A 81 10.09 18.73 -14.00
CA ARG A 81 9.55 17.37 -14.24
C ARG A 81 10.40 16.30 -13.53
N TYR A 82 11.67 16.59 -13.28
CA TYR A 82 12.60 15.70 -12.61
C TYR A 82 12.23 15.50 -11.13
N LEU A 83 12.07 16.60 -10.37
CA LEU A 83 11.76 16.52 -8.93
C LEU A 83 10.40 15.86 -8.69
N PHE A 84 9.40 16.19 -9.51
CA PHE A 84 8.04 15.66 -9.36
C PHE A 84 7.86 14.22 -9.77
N ARG A 85 8.73 13.67 -10.62
CA ARG A 85 8.70 12.25 -10.93
C ARG A 85 9.38 11.42 -9.83
N ILE A 86 10.43 11.98 -9.22
CA ILE A 86 11.29 11.24 -8.31
C ILE A 86 10.74 11.26 -6.89
N PHE A 87 10.29 12.42 -6.41
CA PHE A 87 9.85 12.57 -5.03
C PHE A 87 8.69 11.61 -4.69
N PRO A 88 7.59 11.55 -5.47
CA PRO A 88 6.52 10.60 -5.17
C PRO A 88 6.96 9.14 -5.31
N LEU A 89 7.90 8.81 -6.20
CA LEU A 89 8.43 7.45 -6.34
C LEU A 89 9.14 6.99 -5.06
N VAL A 90 10.00 7.83 -4.49
CA VAL A 90 10.75 7.55 -3.26
C VAL A 90 9.82 7.41 -2.07
N PHE A 91 8.93 8.37 -1.86
CA PHE A 91 8.01 8.34 -0.72
C PHE A 91 7.02 7.20 -0.84
N ASN A 92 6.44 6.98 -2.03
CA ASN A 92 5.56 5.84 -2.26
C ASN A 92 6.32 4.54 -1.98
N GLY A 93 7.52 4.34 -2.53
CA GLY A 93 8.32 3.15 -2.31
C GLY A 93 8.68 2.89 -0.85
N TYR A 94 9.03 3.95 -0.12
CA TYR A 94 9.31 3.88 1.31
C TYR A 94 8.08 3.49 2.13
N PHE A 95 6.97 4.22 1.97
CA PHE A 95 5.76 4.00 2.75
C PHE A 95 5.09 2.67 2.45
N SER A 96 5.05 2.27 1.19
CA SER A 96 4.55 0.94 0.79
C SER A 96 5.41 -0.19 1.38
N THR A 97 6.73 -0.07 1.35
CA THR A 97 7.63 -1.04 1.99
C THR A 97 7.42 -1.11 3.51
N MET A 98 7.31 0.05 4.17
CA MET A 98 7.01 0.12 5.61
C MET A 98 5.69 -0.53 5.97
N ALA A 99 4.66 -0.38 5.13
CA ALA A 99 3.39 -1.04 5.33
C ALA A 99 3.49 -2.56 5.17
N ILE A 100 4.20 -3.09 4.17
CA ILE A 100 4.41 -4.56 4.01
C ILE A 100 5.17 -5.13 5.22
N LEU A 101 6.24 -4.47 5.66
CA LEU A 101 7.04 -4.95 6.80
C LEU A 101 6.25 -4.88 8.11
N SER A 102 5.49 -3.81 8.32
CA SER A 102 4.60 -3.67 9.49
C SER A 102 3.51 -4.74 9.50
N LEU A 103 2.93 -5.05 8.34
CA LEU A 103 1.94 -6.10 8.18
C LEU A 103 2.54 -7.45 8.52
N THR A 104 3.71 -7.75 7.95
CA THR A 104 4.43 -9.00 8.18
C THR A 104 4.72 -9.19 9.66
N TYR A 105 5.29 -8.18 10.31
CA TYR A 105 5.57 -8.23 11.73
C TYR A 105 4.31 -8.39 12.58
N SER A 106 3.22 -7.70 12.22
CA SER A 106 1.93 -7.83 12.88
C SER A 106 1.44 -9.28 12.94
N MET A 107 1.78 -10.11 11.95
CA MET A 107 1.44 -11.55 11.95
C MET A 107 2.39 -12.39 12.80
N VAL A 108 3.70 -12.11 12.76
CA VAL A 108 4.74 -12.94 13.38
C VAL A 108 5.25 -12.41 14.73
N TRP A 109 4.64 -11.35 15.27
CA TRP A 109 5.16 -10.64 16.45
C TRP A 109 5.37 -11.56 17.66
N LYS A 110 4.52 -12.60 17.83
CA LYS A 110 4.64 -13.58 18.93
C LYS A 110 5.94 -14.37 18.88
N GLU A 111 6.44 -14.62 17.67
CA GLU A 111 7.57 -15.50 17.41
C GLU A 111 8.90 -14.76 17.46
N LEU A 112 8.94 -13.54 16.90
CA LEU A 112 10.19 -12.79 16.78
C LEU A 112 10.50 -11.92 18.01
N GLN A 113 9.47 -11.36 18.67
CA GLN A 113 9.61 -10.48 19.84
C GLN A 113 10.72 -9.40 19.74
N ILE A 114 10.98 -8.89 18.52
CA ILE A 114 12.05 -7.92 18.26
C ILE A 114 11.64 -6.56 18.85
N LYS A 115 12.37 -6.10 19.87
CA LYS A 115 12.09 -4.83 20.57
C LYS A 115 12.08 -3.61 19.64
N HIS A 116 12.99 -3.58 18.66
CA HIS A 116 13.21 -2.43 17.78
C HIS A 116 12.80 -2.68 16.32
N MET A 117 11.73 -3.47 16.09
CA MET A 117 11.31 -3.82 14.73
C MET A 117 11.06 -2.59 13.85
N LEU A 118 10.49 -1.52 14.40
CA LEU A 118 10.22 -0.30 13.64
C LEU A 118 11.52 0.28 13.06
N ILE A 119 12.63 0.28 13.81
CA ILE A 119 13.93 0.78 13.34
C ILE A 119 14.45 -0.11 12.19
N VAL A 120 14.40 -1.43 12.36
CA VAL A 120 14.81 -2.39 11.33
C VAL A 120 14.01 -2.20 10.05
N SER A 121 12.68 -2.07 10.17
CA SER A 121 11.80 -1.82 9.02
C SER A 121 12.12 -0.51 8.31
N ASN A 122 12.42 0.56 9.06
CA ASN A 122 12.82 1.85 8.46
C ASN A 122 14.11 1.71 7.66
N VAL A 123 15.12 1.03 8.21
CA VAL A 123 16.39 0.81 7.51
C VAL A 123 16.16 0.04 6.20
N ILE A 124 15.39 -1.05 6.24
CA ILE A 124 15.05 -1.83 5.04
C ILE A 124 14.28 -0.99 4.03
N ALA A 125 13.29 -0.21 4.47
CA ALA A 125 12.48 0.64 3.60
C ALA A 125 13.30 1.76 2.95
N ILE A 126 14.25 2.35 3.67
CA ILE A 126 15.18 3.36 3.14
C ILE A 126 16.08 2.73 2.09
N ILE A 127 16.62 1.53 2.34
CA ILE A 127 17.48 0.82 1.37
C ILE A 127 16.70 0.52 0.09
N ILE A 128 15.51 -0.06 0.18
CA ILE A 128 14.68 -0.40 -0.99
C ILE A 128 14.29 0.86 -1.76
N SER A 129 13.86 1.91 -1.07
CA SER A 129 13.50 3.18 -1.70
C SER A 129 14.71 3.88 -2.34
N GLY A 130 15.88 3.80 -1.70
CA GLY A 130 17.14 4.32 -2.23
C GLY A 130 17.58 3.58 -3.51
N ILE A 131 17.47 2.26 -3.53
CA ILE A 131 17.75 1.46 -4.75
C ILE A 131 16.79 1.87 -5.88
N ALA A 132 15.50 2.03 -5.59
CA ALA A 132 14.52 2.49 -6.58
C ALA A 132 14.81 3.92 -7.08
N PHE A 133 15.29 4.80 -6.20
CA PHE A 133 15.72 6.16 -6.54
C PHE A 133 16.90 6.16 -7.51
N PHE A 134 17.99 5.47 -7.17
CA PHE A 134 19.22 5.48 -7.97
C PHE A 134 19.04 4.76 -9.31
N SER A 135 18.29 3.66 -9.33
CA SER A 135 17.99 2.93 -10.56
C SER A 135 16.99 3.62 -11.48
N ARG A 136 16.20 4.57 -10.94
CA ARG A 136 15.09 5.25 -11.64
C ARG A 136 14.08 4.28 -12.26
N SER A 137 14.02 3.04 -11.77
CA SER A 137 13.19 1.98 -12.32
C SER A 137 12.09 1.61 -11.34
N SER A 138 10.84 1.89 -11.72
CA SER A 138 9.66 1.44 -10.97
C SER A 138 9.53 -0.09 -10.95
N TYR A 139 10.14 -0.79 -11.92
CA TYR A 139 10.12 -2.26 -11.99
C TYR A 139 10.85 -2.87 -10.81
N LEU A 140 12.05 -2.38 -10.49
CA LEU A 140 12.85 -2.88 -9.37
C LEU A 140 12.14 -2.68 -8.03
N LEU A 141 11.41 -1.56 -7.88
CA LEU A 141 10.59 -1.33 -6.69
C LEU A 141 9.45 -2.36 -6.58
N ILE A 142 8.73 -2.61 -7.68
CA ILE A 142 7.65 -3.60 -7.73
C ILE A 142 8.19 -5.00 -7.44
N GLU A 143 9.33 -5.38 -8.02
CA GLU A 143 9.99 -6.67 -7.78
C GLU A 143 10.41 -6.83 -6.33
N ALA A 144 11.07 -5.82 -5.74
CA ALA A 144 11.47 -5.84 -4.33
C ALA A 144 10.25 -5.99 -3.40
N GLN A 145 9.15 -5.30 -3.70
CA GLN A 145 7.90 -5.41 -2.95
C GLN A 145 7.22 -6.76 -3.16
N ALA A 146 7.26 -7.32 -4.37
CA ALA A 146 6.75 -8.65 -4.64
C ALA A 146 7.51 -9.72 -3.85
N VAL A 147 8.85 -9.62 -3.76
CA VAL A 147 9.67 -10.51 -2.93
C VAL A 147 9.28 -10.39 -1.45
N LEU A 148 9.14 -9.16 -0.93
CA LEU A 148 8.69 -8.96 0.45
C LEU A 148 7.30 -9.53 0.71
N LEU A 149 6.38 -9.39 -0.25
CA LEU A 149 5.03 -9.96 -0.17
C LEU A 149 5.03 -11.48 -0.17
N ILE A 150 5.84 -12.12 -1.03
CA ILE A 150 6.01 -13.57 -1.03
C ILE A 150 6.53 -14.02 0.34
N PHE A 151 7.52 -13.31 0.89
CA PHE A 151 7.99 -13.56 2.25
C PHE A 151 6.87 -13.39 3.29
N THR A 152 6.04 -12.35 3.19
CA THR A 152 4.86 -12.17 4.06
C THR A 152 3.93 -13.38 4.00
N VAL A 153 3.65 -13.93 2.81
CA VAL A 153 2.78 -15.11 2.64
C VAL A 153 3.39 -16.33 3.29
N ILE A 154 4.67 -16.61 3.04
CA ILE A 154 5.35 -17.77 3.63
C ILE A 154 5.28 -17.68 5.16
N MET A 155 5.57 -16.51 5.71
CA MET A 155 5.48 -16.27 7.16
C MET A 155 4.04 -16.40 7.69
N ALA A 156 3.04 -15.93 6.93
CA ALA A 156 1.63 -16.05 7.29
C ALA A 156 1.16 -17.52 7.30
N LEU A 157 1.58 -18.31 6.31
CA LEU A 157 1.30 -19.75 6.23
C LEU A 157 1.97 -20.51 7.38
N PHE A 158 3.22 -20.16 7.71
CA PHE A 158 3.92 -20.74 8.84
C PHE A 158 3.20 -20.44 10.17
N ALA A 159 2.83 -19.18 10.41
CA ALA A 159 2.07 -18.77 11.59
C ALA A 159 0.69 -19.46 11.68
N TYR A 160 0.03 -19.66 10.54
CA TYR A 160 -1.23 -20.39 10.47
C TYR A 160 -1.06 -21.87 10.86
N SER A 161 -0.05 -22.54 10.29
CA SER A 161 0.21 -23.97 10.53
C SER A 161 0.39 -24.30 12.02
N ARG A 162 0.98 -23.38 12.79
CA ARG A 162 1.22 -23.55 14.23
C ARG A 162 -0.04 -23.33 15.07
N SER A 163 -0.88 -22.37 14.70
CA SER A 163 -2.07 -22.02 15.50
C SER A 163 -3.31 -22.87 15.19
N LYS A 164 -3.40 -23.44 13.97
CA LYS A 164 -4.54 -24.23 13.43
C LYS A 164 -5.93 -23.57 13.58
N LYS A 165 -5.99 -22.28 13.92
CA LYS A 165 -7.24 -21.52 14.08
C LYS A 165 -7.26 -20.39 13.07
N ILE A 166 -8.26 -20.40 12.18
CA ILE A 166 -8.55 -19.27 11.30
C ILE A 166 -9.13 -18.16 12.18
N SER A 167 -8.26 -17.31 12.70
CA SER A 167 -8.70 -16.11 13.43
C SER A 167 -9.29 -15.10 12.44
N GLN A 168 -10.23 -14.27 12.90
CA GLN A 168 -10.77 -13.20 12.05
C GLN A 168 -9.67 -12.22 11.60
N ILE A 169 -8.60 -12.07 12.41
CA ILE A 169 -7.41 -11.28 12.09
C ILE A 169 -6.64 -11.89 10.92
N PHE A 170 -6.49 -13.22 10.88
CA PHE A 170 -5.88 -13.92 9.75
C PHE A 170 -6.62 -13.63 8.43
N ILE A 171 -7.96 -13.62 8.45
CA ILE A 171 -8.75 -13.29 7.26
C ILE A 171 -8.50 -11.85 6.81
N LEU A 172 -8.40 -10.90 7.74
CA LEU A 172 -8.08 -9.50 7.39
C LEU A 172 -6.69 -9.37 6.76
N TYR A 173 -5.71 -10.10 7.28
CA TYR A 173 -4.36 -10.12 6.71
C TYR A 173 -4.34 -10.66 5.29
N VAL A 174 -5.02 -11.79 5.04
CA VAL A 174 -5.12 -12.38 3.69
C VAL A 174 -5.87 -11.45 2.73
N LEU A 175 -6.96 -10.81 3.17
CA LEU A 175 -7.68 -9.84 2.34
C LEU A 175 -6.81 -8.63 2.01
N PHE A 176 -6.08 -8.09 2.99
CA PHE A 176 -5.19 -6.95 2.78
C PHE A 176 -4.03 -7.31 1.84
N PHE A 177 -3.52 -8.53 1.96
CA PHE A 177 -2.53 -9.08 1.05
C PHE A 177 -3.06 -9.19 -0.40
N LEU A 178 -4.26 -9.76 -0.59
CA LEU A 178 -4.90 -9.85 -1.90
C LEU A 178 -5.11 -8.47 -2.53
N PHE A 179 -5.62 -7.54 -1.74
CA PHE A 179 -5.76 -6.15 -2.14
C PHE A 179 -4.43 -5.54 -2.59
N TRP A 180 -3.33 -5.86 -1.91
CA TRP A 180 -2.01 -5.39 -2.30
C TRP A 180 -1.55 -5.98 -3.64
N ILE A 181 -1.73 -7.28 -3.88
CA ILE A 181 -1.39 -7.90 -5.16
C ILE A 181 -2.18 -7.24 -6.29
N VAL A 182 -3.49 -7.08 -6.12
CA VAL A 182 -4.35 -6.44 -7.13
C VAL A 182 -3.86 -5.02 -7.40
N ASN A 183 -3.49 -4.28 -6.36
CA ASN A 183 -2.95 -2.94 -6.51
C ASN A 183 -1.57 -2.91 -7.19
N LEU A 184 -0.66 -3.83 -6.88
CA LEU A 184 0.64 -3.95 -7.58
C LEU A 184 0.46 -4.22 -9.07
N LEU A 185 -0.50 -5.08 -9.44
CA LEU A 185 -0.85 -5.34 -10.83
C LEU A 185 -1.46 -4.09 -11.49
N ALA A 186 -2.38 -3.41 -10.81
CA ALA A 186 -2.97 -2.16 -11.30
C ALA A 186 -1.97 -1.00 -11.39
N LEU A 187 -0.88 -1.07 -10.62
CA LEU A 187 0.24 -0.12 -10.57
C LEU A 187 1.39 -0.45 -11.52
N GLY A 188 1.36 -1.66 -12.08
CA GLY A 188 2.40 -2.15 -12.97
C GLY A 188 2.59 -1.25 -14.19
N PRO A 189 3.67 -1.49 -14.94
CA PRO A 189 3.95 -0.76 -16.18
C PRO A 189 2.70 -0.80 -17.08
N ARG A 190 2.12 0.39 -17.31
CA ARG A 190 0.83 0.62 -17.99
C ARG A 190 0.75 0.06 -19.42
N ARG A 191 1.82 -0.55 -19.91
CA ARG A 191 1.96 -1.06 -21.27
C ARG A 191 1.29 -2.42 -21.48
N PHE A 192 1.08 -3.19 -20.41
CA PHE A 192 0.63 -4.58 -20.53
C PHE A 192 -0.85 -4.81 -20.21
N ILE A 193 -1.54 -3.86 -19.54
CA ILE A 193 -2.92 -4.05 -19.08
C ILE A 193 -3.82 -2.98 -19.71
N PRO A 194 -4.90 -3.37 -20.42
CA PRO A 194 -5.87 -2.43 -20.98
C PRO A 194 -6.64 -1.70 -19.88
N PHE A 195 -7.16 -0.51 -20.20
CA PHE A 195 -7.77 0.41 -19.23
C PHE A 195 -8.97 -0.19 -18.49
N GLU A 196 -9.75 -1.02 -19.17
CA GLU A 196 -10.94 -1.70 -18.67
C GLU A 196 -10.55 -2.67 -17.54
N ILE A 197 -9.49 -3.46 -17.74
CA ILE A 197 -8.98 -4.39 -16.73
C ILE A 197 -8.40 -3.62 -15.54
N GLN A 198 -7.72 -2.50 -15.78
CA GLN A 198 -7.21 -1.67 -14.70
C GLN A 198 -8.34 -1.10 -13.83
N THR A 199 -9.42 -0.62 -14.46
CA THR A 199 -10.60 -0.11 -13.77
C THR A 199 -11.29 -1.23 -12.97
N ALA A 200 -11.41 -2.42 -13.54
CA ALA A 200 -11.93 -3.59 -12.84
C ALA A 200 -11.11 -3.92 -11.58
N PHE A 201 -9.77 -3.91 -11.68
CA PHE A 201 -8.90 -4.11 -10.51
C PHE A 201 -9.03 -3.01 -9.45
N GLN A 202 -9.25 -1.76 -9.84
CA GLN A 202 -9.52 -0.68 -8.90
C GLN A 202 -10.85 -0.88 -8.16
N ILE A 203 -11.91 -1.28 -8.87
CA ILE A 203 -13.22 -1.60 -8.27
C ILE A 203 -13.08 -2.77 -7.29
N ILE A 204 -12.41 -3.86 -7.70
CA ILE A 204 -12.14 -5.01 -6.83
C ILE A 204 -11.35 -4.56 -5.60
N SER A 205 -10.35 -3.70 -5.77
CA SER A 205 -9.53 -3.18 -4.68
C SER A 205 -10.38 -2.37 -3.67
N ILE A 206 -11.26 -1.49 -4.16
CA ILE A 206 -12.20 -0.74 -3.31
C ILE A 206 -13.13 -1.70 -2.56
N ALA A 207 -13.66 -2.72 -3.23
CA ALA A 207 -14.53 -3.71 -2.60
C ALA A 207 -13.80 -4.47 -1.49
N VAL A 208 -12.58 -4.95 -1.74
CA VAL A 208 -11.78 -5.69 -0.74
C VAL A 208 -11.46 -4.80 0.47
N ILE A 209 -10.99 -3.56 0.27
CA ILE A 209 -10.70 -2.67 1.40
C ILE A 209 -11.96 -2.23 2.15
N GLY A 210 -13.10 -2.09 1.45
CA GLY A 210 -14.40 -1.86 2.05
C GLY A 210 -14.84 -3.03 2.95
N ILE A 211 -14.63 -4.28 2.51
CA ILE A 211 -14.89 -5.47 3.32
C ILE A 211 -14.01 -5.48 4.57
N ILE A 212 -12.72 -5.13 4.45
CA ILE A 212 -11.81 -4.99 5.59
C ILE A 212 -12.35 -3.96 6.58
N TYR A 213 -12.77 -2.79 6.10
CA TYR A 213 -13.36 -1.74 6.93
C TYR A 213 -14.63 -2.19 7.68
N VAL A 214 -15.57 -2.85 7.00
CA VAL A 214 -16.78 -3.39 7.62
C VAL A 214 -16.45 -4.42 8.70
N LYS A 215 -15.46 -5.29 8.46
CA LYS A 215 -15.03 -6.27 9.46
C LYS A 215 -14.39 -5.60 10.68
N VAL A 216 -13.50 -4.62 10.46
CA VAL A 216 -12.86 -3.87 11.56
C VAL A 216 -13.89 -3.11 12.40
N THR A 217 -14.89 -2.48 11.78
CA THR A 217 -15.93 -1.74 12.51
C THR A 217 -16.89 -2.64 13.29
N ARG A 218 -17.13 -3.87 12.83
CA ARG A 218 -17.90 -4.86 13.60
C ARG A 218 -17.19 -5.34 14.86
N TRP A 219 -15.86 -5.24 14.94
CA TRP A 219 -15.10 -5.59 16.15
C TRP A 219 -15.17 -4.53 17.24
N THR A 220 -15.54 -3.30 16.89
CA THR A 220 -15.66 -2.18 17.84
C THR A 220 -17.04 -2.07 18.49
N LYS A 221 -18.04 -2.84 18.01
CA LYS A 221 -19.39 -2.89 18.58
C LYS A 221 -19.50 -4.10 19.50
#